data_AF-A0A3Q9RSI7-F1
#
_entry.id   AF-A0A3Q9RSI7-F1
#
_cell.length_a   1.000
_cell.length_b   1.000
_cell.length_c   1.000
_cell.angle_alpha   90.00
_cell.angle_beta   90.00
_cell.angle_gamma   90.00
#
_symmetry.space_group_name_H-M   'P 1'
#
loop_
_entity.id
_entity.type
_entity.pdbx_description
1 polymer ?
#
loop_
_entity_poly.entity_id
_entity_poly.type
_entity_poly.pdbx_seq_one_letter_code
_entity_poly.pdbx_strand_id
1 'polypeptide(L)' 'MKLKLTFEESIQTNDTEFVMNGMHFIIDKGEHHYFNNKQIDFIPDQTGFKQFEVI' A
#
# COMPACT_ATOMS: atom_id res chain seq x y z
N MET A 1 5.06 10.09 7.11
CA MET A 1 4.50 8.85 7.68
C MET A 1 5.26 7.70 7.05
N LYS A 2 5.73 6.72 7.84
CA LYS A 2 6.48 5.58 7.28
C LYS A 2 5.52 4.43 7.01
N LEU A 3 5.41 4.01 5.76
CA LEU A 3 4.60 2.86 5.38
C LEU A 3 5.41 1.57 5.42
N LYS A 4 4.75 0.48 5.80
CA LYS A 4 5.26 -0.88 5.68
C LYS A 4 4.31 -1.65 4.77
N LEU A 5 4.84 -2.21 3.69
CA LEU A 5 4.11 -3.19 2.91
C LEU A 5 4.41 -4.60 3.39
N THR A 6 3.35 -5.41 3.44
CA THR A 6 3.41 -6.84 3.66
C THR A 6 2.80 -7.54 2.46
N PHE A 7 3.14 -8.83 2.30
CA PHE A 7 2.42 -9.71 1.40
C PHE A 7 1.42 -10.49 2.24
N GLU A 8 0.18 -10.49 1.81
CA GLU A 8 -0.90 -11.26 2.43
C GLU A 8 -1.34 -12.37 1.47
N GLU A 9 -1.67 -13.54 2.02
CA GLU A 9 -2.10 -14.70 1.22
C GLU A 9 -3.55 -14.57 0.72
N SER A 10 -4.35 -13.72 1.36
CA SER A 10 -5.78 -13.57 1.05
C SER A 10 -6.32 -12.20 1.47
N ILE A 11 -7.40 -11.78 0.80
CA ILE A 11 -8.14 -10.55 1.08
C ILE A 11 -9.16 -10.83 2.19
N GLN A 12 -9.18 -10.01 3.23
CA GLN A 12 -10.13 -10.12 4.33
C GLN A 12 -11.40 -9.30 4.06
N THR A 13 -12.49 -9.64 4.75
CA THR A 13 -13.79 -8.93 4.63
C THR A 13 -13.69 -7.42 4.91
N ASN A 14 -12.77 -7.02 5.79
CA ASN A 14 -12.56 -5.62 6.16
C ASN A 14 -11.59 -4.88 5.23
N ASP A 15 -11.07 -5.53 4.20
CA ASP A 15 -10.15 -4.91 3.28
C ASP A 15 -10.89 -4.22 2.14
N THR A 16 -10.23 -3.21 1.59
CA THR A 16 -10.56 -2.61 0.30
C THR A 16 -9.49 -3.04 -0.69
N GLU A 17 -9.91 -3.58 -1.82
CA GLU A 17 -9.02 -4.06 -2.87
C GLU A 17 -8.93 -3.05 -4.02
N PHE A 18 -7.70 -2.84 -4.50
CA PHE A 18 -7.39 -2.04 -5.68
C PHE A 18 -6.52 -2.87 -6.63
N VAL A 19 -7.00 -3.08 -7.85
CA VAL A 19 -6.25 -3.83 -8.87
C VAL A 19 -5.60 -2.86 -9.85
N MET A 20 -4.28 -2.91 -9.97
CA MET A 20 -3.50 -2.05 -10.86
C MET A 20 -2.37 -2.83 -11.52
N ASN A 21 -2.27 -2.75 -12.86
CA ASN A 21 -1.24 -3.43 -13.65
C ASN A 21 -1.11 -4.94 -13.35
N GLY A 22 -2.24 -5.60 -13.05
CA GLY A 22 -2.27 -7.04 -12.68
C GLY A 22 -1.80 -7.35 -11.26
N MET A 23 -1.54 -6.33 -10.43
CA MET A 23 -1.24 -6.48 -9.01
C MET A 23 -2.47 -6.13 -8.16
N HIS A 24 -2.65 -6.89 -7.08
CA HIS A 24 -3.73 -6.70 -6.12
C HIS A 24 -3.16 -5.99 -4.89
N PHE A 25 -3.66 -4.79 -4.61
CA PHE A 25 -3.33 -4.03 -3.41
C PHE A 25 -4.52 -4.07 -2.47
N ILE A 26 -4.25 -4.32 -1.19
CA ILE A 26 -5.29 -4.31 -0.15
C ILE A 26 -4.93 -3.33 0.94
N ILE A 27 -5.95 -2.65 1.46
CA ILE A 27 -5.84 -1.72 2.58
C ILE A 27 -6.99 -2.02 3.54
N ASP A 28 -6.69 -2.16 4.83
CA ASP A 28 -7.71 -2.27 5.87
C ASP A 28 -8.58 -1.00 5.87
N LYS A 29 -9.91 -1.16 5.86
CA LYS A 29 -10.86 -0.02 5.85
C LYS A 29 -10.68 0.95 7.01
N GLY A 30 -10.24 0.45 8.17
CA GLY A 30 -9.93 1.24 9.35
C GLY A 30 -8.67 2.10 9.21
N GLU A 31 -7.82 1.84 8.21
CA GLU A 31 -6.64 2.63 7.90
C GLU A 31 -6.80 3.47 6.62
N HIS A 32 -7.89 3.25 5.87
CA HIS A 32 -8.15 3.93 4.60
C HIS A 32 -8.09 5.47 4.69
N HIS A 33 -8.51 6.05 5.83
CA HIS A 33 -8.47 7.51 6.02
C HIS A 33 -7.06 8.10 6.00
N TYR A 34 -6.01 7.32 6.25
CA TYR A 34 -4.62 7.77 6.14
C TYR A 34 -4.18 8.02 4.70
N PHE A 35 -4.91 7.44 3.74
CA PHE A 35 -4.55 7.42 2.32
C PHE A 35 -5.50 8.22 1.42
N ASN A 36 -6.58 8.77 1.98
CA ASN A 36 -7.53 9.59 1.23
C ASN A 36 -6.83 10.77 0.55
N ASN A 37 -6.98 10.88 -0.78
CA ASN A 37 -6.36 11.90 -1.64
C ASN A 37 -4.83 11.94 -1.61
N LYS A 38 -4.18 10.83 -1.26
CA LYS A 38 -2.72 10.75 -1.23
C LYS A 38 -2.20 9.80 -2.29
N GLN A 39 -1.02 10.11 -2.81
CA GLN A 39 -0.34 9.24 -3.76
C GLN A 39 0.72 8.43 -3.02
N ILE A 40 0.71 7.11 -3.23
CA ILE A 40 1.77 6.22 -2.75
C ILE A 40 2.72 5.99 -3.92
N ASP A 41 3.90 6.59 -3.87
CA ASP A 41 4.93 6.37 -4.87
C ASP A 41 5.99 5.40 -4.35
N PHE A 42 6.48 4.56 -5.27
CA PHE A 42 7.61 3.69 -5.03
C PHE A 42 8.90 4.47 -5.19
N ILE A 43 9.66 4.62 -4.11
CA ILE A 43 10.98 5.28 -4.15
C ILE A 43 12.06 4.20 -4.06
N PRO A 44 12.82 3.95 -5.14
CA PRO A 44 13.94 3.01 -5.09
C PRO A 44 15.07 3.59 -4.24
N ASP A 45 15.37 2.97 -3.10
CA ASP A 45 16.60 3.27 -2.35
C ASP A 45 17.82 2.66 -3.05
N GLN A 46 18.99 3.30 -2.91
CA GLN A 46 20.29 2.87 -3.41
C GLN A 46 20.71 1.46 -2.93
N THR A 47 20.11 0.98 -1.85
CA THR A 47 20.34 -0.36 -1.27
C THR A 47 19.38 -1.44 -1.78
N GLY A 48 18.37 -1.06 -2.57
CA GLY A 48 17.27 -1.94 -2.98
C GLY A 48 16.20 -2.14 -1.89
N PHE A 49 16.33 -1.50 -0.72
CA PHE A 49 15.26 -1.49 0.29
C PHE A 49 14.15 -0.53 -0.11
N LYS A 50 12.98 -1.13 -0.34
CA LYS A 50 11.79 -0.52 -0.92
C LYS A 50 11.07 0.31 0.13
N GLN A 51 11.27 1.64 0.13
CA GLN A 51 10.46 2.53 0.95
C GLN A 51 9.34 3.12 0.09
N PHE A 52 8.14 3.16 0.68
CA PHE A 52 6.98 3.80 0.10
C PHE A 52 6.66 5.02 0.96
N GLU A 53 6.57 6.16 0.30
CA GLU A 53 6.20 7.41 0.94
C GLU A 53 4.83 7.84 0.48
N VAL A 54 4.15 8.51 1.40
CA VAL A 54 2.87 9.14 1.13
C VAL A 54 3.15 10.59 0.80
N ILE A 55 2.87 10.97 -0.45
CA ILE A 55 3.00 12.34 -0.96
C ILE A 55 1.69 13.09 -0.75
#